data_AF-A0A0F9GG03-F1
#
_entry.id   AF-A0A0F9GG03-F1
#
_cell.length_a   1.000
_cell.length_b   1.000
_cell.length_c   1.000
_cell.angle_alpha   90.00
_cell.angle_beta   90.00
_cell.angle_gamma   90.00
#
_symmetry.space_group_name_H-M   'P 1'
#
loop_
_entity.id
_entity.type
_entity.pdbx_description
1 polymer ?
#
loop_
_entity_poly.entity_id
_entity_poly.type
_entity_poly.pdbx_seq_one_letter_code
_entity_poly.pdbx_strand_id
1 'polypeptide(L)'
;MSDAKRGHKIERYNKLLHAMQTGVRMMMEKGFFKETGPKHLRVGINSTKCDHGALVKILIEKGVITDEEYIDGIIEMMAIEVKRYEQELSERLGGMRIRLL
;
A
#
# COMPACT_ATOMS: atom_id res chain seq x y z
N MET A 1 -20.94 1.99 -25.30
CA MET A 1 -20.38 0.62 -25.11
C MET A 1 -19.18 0.57 -24.14
N SER A 2 -18.36 1.61 -23.99
CA SER A 2 -17.25 1.65 -23.01
C SER A 2 -17.73 1.65 -21.55
N ASP A 3 -18.81 2.36 -21.26
CA ASP A 3 -19.24 2.62 -19.87
C ASP A 3 -19.85 1.38 -19.22
N ALA A 4 -20.61 0.58 -19.98
CA ALA A 4 -21.11 -0.71 -19.51
C ALA A 4 -19.97 -1.70 -19.21
N LYS A 5 -18.91 -1.71 -20.04
CA LYS A 5 -17.71 -2.55 -19.79
C LYS A 5 -16.95 -2.07 -18.55
N ARG A 6 -16.87 -0.77 -18.30
CA ARG A 6 -16.25 -0.21 -17.09
C ARG A 6 -17.08 -0.56 -15.85
N GLY A 7 -18.41 -0.43 -15.91
CA GLY A 7 -19.32 -0.77 -14.82
C GLY A 7 -19.16 -2.23 -14.36
N HIS A 8 -19.13 -3.18 -15.29
CA HIS A 8 -18.92 -4.59 -14.96
C HIS A 8 -17.57 -4.87 -14.27
N LYS A 9 -16.50 -4.17 -14.67
CA LYS A 9 -15.18 -4.29 -14.02
C LYS A 9 -15.20 -3.74 -12.60
N ILE A 10 -15.87 -2.62 -12.37
CA ILE A 10 -16.04 -2.01 -11.04
C ILE A 10 -16.85 -2.95 -10.12
N GLU A 11 -17.92 -3.54 -10.63
CA GLU A 11 -18.72 -4.50 -9.87
C GLU A 11 -17.88 -5.72 -9.45
N ARG A 12 -17.08 -6.26 -10.37
CA ARG A 12 -16.15 -7.35 -10.08
C ARG A 12 -15.10 -6.94 -9.04
N TYR A 13 -14.54 -5.73 -9.14
CA TYR A 13 -13.62 -5.19 -8.13
C TYR A 13 -14.28 -5.15 -6.75
N ASN A 14 -15.50 -4.62 -6.64
CA ASN A 14 -16.22 -4.54 -5.37
C ASN A 14 -16.47 -5.94 -4.76
N LYS A 15 -16.85 -6.92 -5.58
CA LYS A 15 -17.02 -8.32 -5.13
C LYS A 15 -15.72 -8.89 -4.55
N LEU A 16 -14.59 -8.64 -5.20
CA LEU A 16 -13.27 -9.09 -4.72
C LEU A 16 -12.84 -8.34 -3.45
N LEU A 17 -13.10 -7.04 -3.36
CA LEU A 17 -12.84 -6.23 -2.17
C LEU A 17 -13.61 -6.76 -0.95
N HIS A 18 -14.89 -7.10 -1.14
CA HIS A 18 -15.70 -7.73 -0.10
C HIS A 18 -15.16 -9.11 0.31
N ALA A 19 -14.75 -9.94 -0.64
CA ALA A 19 -14.15 -11.25 -0.35
C ALA A 19 -12.86 -11.11 0.47
N MET A 20 -11.98 -10.17 0.08
CA MET A 20 -10.77 -9.86 0.84
C MET A 20 -11.10 -9.37 2.26
N GLN A 21 -12.09 -8.48 2.41
CA GLN A 21 -12.54 -8.02 3.72
C GLN A 21 -13.04 -9.17 4.62
N THR A 22 -13.76 -10.13 4.06
CA THR A 22 -14.19 -11.35 4.77
C THR A 22 -12.98 -12.16 5.23
N GLY A 23 -12.01 -12.40 4.34
CA GLY A 23 -10.76 -13.09 4.69
C GLY A 23 -10.00 -12.39 5.82
N VAL A 24 -9.83 -11.06 5.74
CA VAL A 24 -9.20 -10.27 6.80
C VAL A 24 -9.92 -10.45 8.13
N ARG A 25 -11.26 -10.40 8.14
CA ARG A 25 -12.05 -10.59 9.36
C ARG A 25 -11.83 -11.98 9.97
N MET A 26 -11.89 -13.04 9.15
CA MET A 26 -11.68 -14.41 9.62
C MET A 26 -10.28 -14.60 10.22
N MET A 27 -9.25 -14.05 9.56
CA MET A 27 -7.87 -14.12 10.07
C MET A 27 -7.70 -13.42 11.42
N MET A 28 -8.38 -12.27 11.61
CA MET A 28 -8.41 -11.55 12.89
C MET A 28 -9.13 -12.37 13.97
N GLU A 29 -10.31 -12.92 13.67
CA GLU A 29 -11.09 -13.72 14.62
C GLU A 29 -10.38 -15.01 15.04
N LYS A 30 -9.56 -15.59 14.16
CA LYS A 30 -8.73 -16.76 14.46
C LYS A 30 -7.40 -16.42 15.15
N GLY A 31 -7.13 -15.14 15.42
CA GLY A 31 -5.92 -14.71 16.12
C GLY A 31 -4.63 -14.88 15.30
N PHE A 32 -4.71 -15.03 13.99
CA PHE A 32 -3.53 -15.19 13.14
C PHE A 32 -2.73 -13.90 12.96
N PHE A 33 -3.34 -12.73 13.22
CA PHE A 33 -2.63 -11.46 13.26
C PHE A 33 -2.31 -11.09 14.70
N LYS A 34 -1.01 -10.96 15.01
CA LYS A 34 -0.51 -10.52 16.33
C LYS A 34 -0.91 -9.07 16.66
N GLU A 35 -1.02 -8.23 15.63
CA GLU A 35 -1.53 -6.86 15.74
C GLU A 35 -2.89 -6.76 15.06
N THR A 36 -3.95 -6.59 15.85
CA THR A 36 -5.33 -6.41 15.38
C THR A 36 -5.67 -4.94 15.24
N GLY A 37 -4.91 -4.22 14.40
CA GLY A 37 -5.36 -2.90 13.92
C GLY A 37 -6.79 -3.01 13.33
N PRO A 38 -7.61 -1.94 13.40
CA PRO A 38 -8.99 -1.98 12.92
C PRO A 38 -9.13 -2.62 11.52
N LYS A 39 -10.13 -3.51 11.35
CA LYS A 39 -10.36 -4.25 10.09
C LYS A 39 -10.31 -3.35 8.86
N HIS A 40 -10.98 -2.20 8.94
CA HIS A 40 -11.08 -1.25 7.82
C HIS A 40 -9.72 -0.65 7.44
N LEU A 41 -8.79 -0.44 8.39
CA LEU A 41 -7.44 0.02 8.09
C LEU A 41 -6.64 -1.05 7.34
N ARG A 42 -6.71 -2.31 7.76
CA ARG A 42 -6.02 -3.41 7.07
C ARG A 42 -6.59 -3.67 5.68
N VAL A 43 -7.92 -3.62 5.53
CA VAL A 43 -8.57 -3.71 4.23
C VAL A 43 -8.14 -2.55 3.32
N GLY A 44 -8.14 -1.32 3.83
CA GLY A 44 -7.70 -0.13 3.10
C GLY A 44 -6.25 -0.22 2.62
N ILE A 45 -5.32 -0.58 3.51
CA ILE A 45 -3.91 -0.77 3.16
C ILE A 45 -3.75 -1.85 2.09
N ASN A 46 -4.44 -2.98 2.24
CA ASN A 46 -4.38 -4.06 1.25
C ASN A 46 -4.92 -3.61 -0.11
N SER A 47 -6.04 -2.87 -0.16
CA SER A 47 -6.57 -2.35 -1.42
C SER A 47 -5.62 -1.35 -2.07
N THR A 48 -5.01 -0.45 -1.30
CA THR A 48 -4.01 0.51 -1.82
C THR A 48 -2.81 -0.22 -2.41
N LYS A 49 -2.34 -1.30 -1.78
CA LYS A 49 -1.25 -2.14 -2.32
C LYS A 49 -1.64 -2.81 -3.63
N CYS A 50 -2.86 -3.34 -3.73
CA CYS A 50 -3.37 -3.93 -4.98
C CYS A 50 -3.47 -2.89 -6.10
N ASP A 51 -3.99 -1.70 -5.80
CA ASP A 51 -4.15 -0.62 -6.79
C ASP A 51 -2.77 -0.13 -7.28
N HIS A 52 -1.82 0.09 -6.38
CA HIS A 52 -0.46 0.46 -6.74
C HIS A 52 0.23 -0.63 -7.57
N GLY A 53 0.16 -1.89 -7.15
CA GLY A 53 0.73 -3.01 -7.89
C GLY A 53 0.11 -3.19 -9.28
N ALA A 54 -1.18 -2.93 -9.43
CA ALA A 54 -1.84 -2.95 -10.74
C ALA A 54 -1.32 -1.85 -11.67
N LEU A 55 -1.10 -0.64 -11.16
CA LEU A 55 -0.52 0.46 -11.94
C LEU A 55 0.91 0.12 -12.39
N VAL A 56 1.78 -0.30 -11.46
CA VAL A 56 3.18 -0.66 -11.75
C VAL A 56 3.25 -1.78 -12.78
N LYS A 57 2.44 -2.83 -12.59
CA LYS A 57 2.33 -3.93 -13.56
C LYS A 57 2.01 -3.42 -14.96
N ILE A 58 1.02 -2.53 -15.09
CA ILE A 58 0.62 -1.96 -16.40
C ILE A 58 1.77 -1.15 -17.00
N LEU A 59 2.49 -0.35 -16.21
CA LEU A 59 3.59 0.48 -16.70
C LEU A 59 4.76 -0.37 -17.21
N ILE A 60 5.13 -1.41 -16.47
CA ILE A 60 6.17 -2.37 -16.89
C ILE A 60 5.74 -3.14 -18.14
N GLU A 61 4.52 -3.69 -18.17
CA GLU A 61 4.00 -4.41 -19.35
C GLU A 61 3.89 -3.53 -20.60
N LYS A 62 3.78 -2.21 -20.42
CA LYS A 62 3.79 -1.22 -21.50
C LYS A 62 5.20 -0.73 -21.87
N GLY A 63 6.23 -1.15 -21.14
CA GLY A 63 7.61 -0.72 -21.35
C GLY A 63 7.86 0.74 -20.99
N VAL A 64 7.02 1.33 -20.14
CA VAL A 64 7.17 2.73 -19.69
C VAL A 64 8.25 2.86 -18.63
N ILE A 65 8.37 1.85 -17.76
CA ILE A 65 9.43 1.72 -16.75
C ILE A 65 9.91 0.26 -16.72
N THR A 66 11.10 0.03 -16.18
CA THR A 66 11.65 -1.28 -15.86
C THR A 66 11.36 -1.65 -14.40
N ASP A 67 11.55 -2.93 -14.06
CA ASP A 67 11.49 -3.39 -12.67
C ASP A 67 12.58 -2.74 -11.81
N GLU A 68 13.79 -2.56 -12.36
CA GLU A 68 14.92 -1.91 -11.69
C GLU A 68 14.61 -0.45 -11.36
N GLU A 69 14.11 0.35 -12.31
CA GLU A 69 13.71 1.74 -12.07
C GLU A 69 12.61 1.86 -11.01
N TYR A 70 11.68 0.90 -10.97
CA TYR A 70 10.65 0.86 -9.94
C TYR A 70 11.24 0.61 -8.54
N ILE A 71 12.17 -0.33 -8.43
CA ILE A 71 12.86 -0.63 -7.16
C ILE A 71 13.71 0.55 -6.70
N ASP A 72 14.46 1.18 -7.61
CA ASP A 72 15.26 2.38 -7.30
C ASP A 72 14.38 3.52 -6.79
N GLY A 73 13.24 3.75 -7.44
CA GLY A 73 12.26 4.74 -7.00
C GLY A 73 11.68 4.44 -5.60
N ILE A 74 11.43 3.16 -5.27
CA ILE A 74 11.03 2.78 -3.90
C ILE A 74 12.13 3.11 -2.90
N ILE A 75 13.37 2.75 -3.20
CA ILE A 75 14.52 2.98 -2.31
C ILE A 75 14.68 4.48 -2.04
N GLU A 76 14.63 5.31 -3.08
CA GLU A 76 14.70 6.76 -2.95
C GLU A 76 13.59 7.31 -2.05
N MET A 77 12.34 6.90 -2.30
CA MET A 77 11.20 7.35 -1.51
C MET A 77 11.27 6.89 -0.05
N MET A 78 11.74 5.67 0.21
CA MET A 78 11.96 5.17 1.57
C MET A 78 13.06 5.95 2.30
N ALA A 79 14.15 6.31 1.61
CA ALA A 79 15.20 7.14 2.17
C ALA A 79 14.69 8.55 2.53
N ILE A 80 13.83 9.13 1.69
CA ILE A 80 13.16 10.40 1.99
C ILE A 80 12.28 10.27 3.25
N GLU A 81 11.52 9.17 3.35
CA GLU A 81 10.63 8.95 4.49
C GLU A 81 11.42 8.78 5.80
N VAL A 82 12.54 8.04 5.79
CA VAL A 82 13.43 7.94 6.94
C VAL A 82 13.92 9.33 7.38
N LYS A 83 14.37 10.16 6.44
CA LYS A 83 14.82 11.54 6.74
C LYS A 83 13.72 12.39 7.35
N ARG A 84 12.46 12.25 6.90
CA ARG A 84 11.33 12.97 7.49
C ARG A 84 11.12 12.59 8.95
N TYR A 85 11.16 11.30 9.27
CA TYR A 85 11.06 10.85 10.66
C TYR A 85 12.26 11.28 11.50
N GLU A 86 13.48 11.22 10.97
CA GLU A 86 14.68 11.74 11.65
C GLU A 86 14.52 13.22 12.01
N GLN A 87 14.03 14.04 11.08
CA GLN A 87 13.75 15.46 11.33
C GLN A 87 12.67 15.63 12.40
N GLU A 88 11.51 14.99 12.24
CA GLU A 88 10.39 15.13 13.16
C GLU A 88 10.77 14.69 14.58
N LEU A 89 11.49 13.57 14.71
CA LEU A 89 11.97 13.09 16.00
C LEU A 89 13.00 14.04 16.61
N SER A 90 13.91 14.60 15.80
CA SER A 90 14.90 15.56 16.28
C SER A 90 14.23 16.82 16.85
N GLU A 91 13.18 17.31 16.19
CA GLU A 91 12.39 18.45 16.66
C GLU A 91 11.62 18.12 17.94
N ARG A 92 10.94 16.97 17.99
CA ARG A 92 10.11 16.56 19.14
C ARG A 92 10.90 16.18 20.38
N LEU A 93 12.13 15.67 20.23
CA LEU A 93 12.97 15.21 21.33
C LEU A 93 13.98 16.27 21.80
N GLY A 94 13.64 17.55 21.64
CA GLY A 94 14.40 18.67 22.22
C GLY A 94 15.59 19.14 21.39
N GLY A 95 15.54 19.00 20.06
CA GLY A 95 16.56 19.51 19.14
C GLY A 95 17.82 18.64 19.03
N MET A 96 17.80 17.43 19.61
CA MET A 96 18.88 16.46 19.43
C MET A 96 18.86 15.90 18.01
N ARG A 97 20.01 15.84 17.35
CA ARG A 97 20.11 15.22 16.03
C ARG A 97 19.91 13.71 16.13
N ILE A 98 18.84 13.20 15.52
CA ILE A 98 18.53 11.78 15.47
C ILE A 98 18.87 11.21 14.10
N ARG A 99 19.37 9.97 14.09
CA ARG A 99 19.66 9.18 12.90
C ARG A 99 19.17 7.74 13.10
N LEU A 100 18.40 7.22 12.15
CA LEU A 100 17.78 5.90 12.22
C LEU A 100 18.55 4.85 11.41
N LEU A 101 19.40 5.27 10.46
CA LEU A 101 20.26 4.43 9.62
C LEU A 101 21.64 5.08 9.38
#